data_AF-A0A1B8XTT3-F1
#
_entry.id   AF-A0A1B8XTT3-F1
#
_cell.length_a   1.000
_cell.length_b   1.000
_cell.length_c   1.000
_cell.angle_alpha   90.00
_cell.angle_beta   90.00
_cell.angle_gamma   90.00
#
_symmetry.space_group_name_H-M   'P 1'
#
loop_
_entity.id
_entity.type
_entity.pdbx_description
1 polymer ?
#
loop_
_entity_poly.entity_id
_entity_poly.type
_entity_poly.pdbx_seq_one_letter_code
_entity_poly.pdbx_strand_id
1 'polypeptide(L)' 'MVDYMIWPWFERLIIFDSKDCLNKTPHIDKWYQQMLQDPAVKATYIEPDLLLGFFKLYSQNDVEACDYGL' A
#
# COMPACT_ATOMS: atom_id res chain seq x y z
N MET A 1 -14.04 -11.10 1.87
CA MET A 1 -13.35 -10.92 3.17
C MET A 1 -11.85 -11.10 3.01
N VAL A 2 -11.40 -12.19 2.38
CA VAL A 2 -9.98 -12.43 2.09
C VAL A 2 -9.31 -11.27 1.34
N ASP A 3 -10.01 -10.63 0.40
CA ASP A 3 -9.48 -9.50 -0.39
C ASP A 3 -9.00 -8.36 0.51
N TYR A 4 -9.80 -7.97 1.50
CA TYR A 4 -9.44 -6.93 2.48
C TYR A 4 -8.37 -7.39 3.46
N MET A 5 -8.27 -8.70 3.74
CA MET A 5 -7.24 -9.25 4.61
C MET A 5 -5.87 -9.29 3.95
N ILE A 6 -5.77 -9.19 2.62
CA ILE A 6 -4.49 -9.18 1.91
C ILE A 6 -4.17 -7.82 1.26
N TRP A 7 -5.19 -7.00 1.00
CA TRP A 7 -5.07 -5.70 0.34
C TRP A 7 -3.98 -4.78 0.89
N PRO A 8 -3.83 -4.60 2.22
CA PRO A 8 -2.84 -3.66 2.77
C PRO A 8 -1.40 -3.94 2.31
N TRP A 9 -1.04 -5.20 2.07
CA TRP A 9 0.29 -5.56 1.55
C TRP A 9 0.45 -5.21 0.07
N PHE A 10 -0.60 -5.41 -0.73
CA PHE A 10 -0.59 -5.08 -2.15
C PHE A 10 -0.58 -3.57 -2.41
N GLU A 11 -1.29 -2.79 -1.59
CA GLU A 11 -1.26 -1.33 -1.61
C GLU A 11 0.17 -0.77 -1.47
N ARG A 12 0.99 -1.44 -0.67
CA ARG A 12 2.39 -1.05 -0.38
C ARG A 12 3.40 -1.53 -1.41
N LEU A 13 3.01 -2.26 -2.46
CA LEU A 13 3.97 -2.70 -3.49
C LEU A 13 4.70 -1.55 -4.17
N ILE A 14 4.06 -0.37 -4.24
CA ILE A 14 4.65 0.83 -4.84
C ILE A 14 5.86 1.36 -4.08
N ILE A 15 5.84 1.29 -2.74
CA ILE A 15 6.92 1.82 -1.89
C ILE A 15 8.09 0.84 -1.78
N PHE A 16 7.85 -0.45 -2.05
CA PHE A 16 8.87 -1.50 -2.03
C PHE A 16 9.49 -1.78 -3.39
N ASP A 17 9.23 -0.93 -4.40
CA ASP A 17 9.70 -1.12 -5.78
C ASP A 17 9.42 -2.53 -6.33
N SER A 18 8.27 -3.10 -5.93
CA SER A 18 7.91 -4.51 -6.19
C SER A 18 6.69 -4.64 -7.08
N LYS A 19 6.27 -3.55 -7.73
CA LYS A 19 5.18 -3.55 -8.72
C LYS A 19 5.44 -4.51 -9.88
N ASP A 20 6.70 -4.76 -10.23
CA ASP A 20 7.06 -5.71 -11.29
C ASP A 20 6.58 -7.14 -11.05
N CYS A 21 6.27 -7.51 -9.81
CA CYS A 21 5.65 -8.79 -9.48
C CYS A 21 4.25 -8.94 -10.11
N LEU A 22 3.50 -7.84 -10.27
CA LEU A 22 2.17 -7.82 -10.89
C LEU A 22 2.25 -8.14 -12.39
N ASN A 23 3.29 -7.66 -13.08
CA ASN A 23 3.51 -7.92 -14.51
C ASN A 23 3.66 -9.42 -14.82
N LYS A 24 4.14 -10.21 -13.86
CA LYS A 24 4.32 -11.66 -13.99
C LYS A 24 3.08 -12.46 -13.57
N THR A 25 2.06 -11.80 -13.02
CA THR A 25 0.89 -12.43 -12.41
C THR A 25 -0.41 -11.76 -12.91
N PRO A 26 -0.83 -11.99 -14.17
CA PRO A 26 -1.88 -11.18 -14.83
C PRO A 26 -3.24 -11.23 -14.14
N HIS A 27 -3.59 -12.33 -13.47
CA HIS A 27 -4.83 -12.40 -12.68
C HIS A 27 -4.76 -11.57 -11.40
N ILE A 28 -3.58 -11.49 -10.77
CA ILE A 28 -3.35 -10.68 -9.59
C ILE A 28 -3.29 -9.20 -9.96
N ASP A 29 -2.65 -8.85 -11.08
CA ASP A 29 -2.69 -7.47 -11.59
C ASP A 29 -4.14 -7.03 -11.85
N LYS A 30 -4.95 -7.86 -12.53
CA LYS A 30 -6.37 -7.54 -12.74
C LYS A 30 -7.12 -7.36 -11.41
N TRP A 31 -6.91 -8.24 -10.43
CA TRP A 31 -7.50 -8.13 -9.10
C TRP A 31 -7.05 -6.83 -8.39
N TYR A 32 -5.77 -6.47 -8.49
CA TYR A 32 -5.21 -5.24 -7.92
C TYR A 32 -5.90 -4.00 -8.52
N GLN A 33 -6.04 -3.94 -9.84
CA GLN A 33 -6.76 -2.85 -10.51
C GLN A 33 -8.23 -2.76 -10.08
N GLN A 34 -8.88 -3.91 -9.84
CA GLN A 34 -10.26 -3.96 -9.36
C GLN A 34 -10.37 -3.48 -7.91
N MET A 35 -9.45 -3.88 -7.03
CA MET A 35 -9.41 -3.43 -5.64
C MET A 35 -9.18 -1.92 -5.54
N LEU A 36 -8.34 -1.33 -6.40
CA LEU A 36 -8.20 0.13 -6.48
C LEU A 36 -9.50 0.85 -6.82
N GLN A 37 -10.50 0.17 -7.40
CA GLN A 37 -11.81 0.74 -7.69
C GLN A 37 -12.83 0.60 -6.56
N ASP A 38 -12.57 -0.29 -5.59
CA ASP A 38 -13.49 -0.57 -4.49
C ASP A 38 -13.70 0.66 -3.58
N PRO A 39 -14.95 0.97 -3.16
CA PRO A 39 -15.22 2.13 -2.32
C PRO A 39 -14.53 2.09 -0.95
N ALA A 40 -14.44 0.93 -0.29
CA ALA A 40 -13.81 0.82 1.02
C ALA A 40 -12.30 1.01 0.88
N VAL A 41 -11.68 0.41 -0.14
CA VAL A 41 -10.27 0.61 -0.46
C VAL A 41 -9.95 2.08 -0.73
N LYS A 42 -10.73 2.75 -1.59
CA LYS A 42 -10.52 4.18 -1.90
C LYS A 42 -10.64 5.07 -0.68
N ALA A 43 -11.61 4.78 0.20
CA ALA A 43 -11.82 5.55 1.42
C ALA A 43 -10.65 5.42 2.41
N THR A 44 -9.88 4.34 2.34
CA THR A 44 -8.74 4.07 3.24
C THR A 44 -7.39 4.11 2.55
N TYR A 45 -7.34 4.51 1.28
CA TYR A 45 -6.11 4.54 0.50
C TYR A 45 -5.14 5.57 1.09
N ILE A 46 -3.89 5.16 1.29
CA ILE A 46 -2.82 6.05 1.77
C ILE A 46 -1.91 6.39 0.59
N GLU A 47 -1.70 7.69 0.37
CA GLU A 47 -0.82 8.17 -0.69
C GLU A 47 0.61 7.62 -0.53
N PRO A 48 1.29 7.23 -1.63
CA PRO A 48 2.61 6.62 -1.57
C PRO A 48 3.65 7.45 -0.81
N ASP A 49 3.62 8.78 -0.98
CA ASP A 49 4.58 9.69 -0.34
C ASP A 49 4.42 9.75 1.19
N LEU A 50 3.18 9.67 1.69
CA LEU A 50 2.90 9.60 3.13
C LEU A 50 3.43 8.29 3.72
N LEU A 51 3.21 7.17 3.03
CA LEU A 51 3.75 5.87 3.42
C LEU A 51 5.29 5.88 3.43
N LEU A 52 5.92 6.45 2.41
CA LEU A 52 7.39 6.54 2.32
C LEU A 52 7.97 7.32 3.50
N GLY A 53 7.37 8.46 3.86
CA GLY A 53 7.81 9.26 4.99
C GLY A 53 7.64 8.54 6.34
N PHE A 54 6.48 7.89 6.54
CA PHE A 54 6.27 6.99 7.69
C PHE A 54 7.38 5.94 7.79
N PHE A 55 7.63 5.17 6.72
CA PHE A 55 8.61 4.07 6.77
C PHE A 55 10.04 4.57 6.96
N LYS A 56 10.38 5.75 6.44
CA LYS A 56 11.68 6.38 6.67
C LYS A 56 11.92 6.64 8.17
N LEU A 57 10.97 7.27 8.84
CA LEU A 57 11.05 7.55 10.28
C LEU A 57 10.97 6.27 11.12
N TYR A 58 10.05 5.37 10.76
CA TYR A 58 9.86 4.10 11.44
C TYR A 58 11.12 3.24 11.44
N SER A 59 11.85 3.18 10.31
CA SER A 59 13.12 2.46 10.21
C SER A 59 14.22 2.98 11.14
N GLN A 60 14.07 4.22 11.65
CA GLN A 60 15.01 4.88 12.55
C GLN A 60 14.57 4.78 14.02
N ASN A 61 13.45 4.10 14.31
CA ASN A 61 12.78 4.10 15.62
C ASN A 61 12.42 5.51 16.10
N ASP A 62 12.13 6.43 15.18
CA ASP A 62 11.67 7.76 15.53
C ASP A 62 10.22 7.68 16.06
N VAL A 63 9.97 8.34 17.20
CA VAL A 63 8.65 8.35 17.85
C VAL A 63 7.62 9.13 17.04
N GLU A 64 8.06 10.08 16.21
CA GLU A 64 7.20 10.89 15.34
C GLU A 64 6.73 10.11 14.11
N ALA A 65 7.23 8.89 13.88
CA ALA A 65 6.87 8.09 12.71
C ALA A 65 5.35 7.89 12.59
N CYS A 66 4.68 7.55 13.70
CA CYS A 66 3.24 7.29 13.71
C CYS A 66 2.39 8.55 13.48
N ASP A 67 2.94 9.73 13.76
CA ASP A 67 2.27 11.02 13.58
C ASP A 67 2.69 11.73 12.28
N TYR A 68 3.42 11.04 11.39
CA TYR A 68 3.88 11.60 10.13
C TYR A 68 2.72 12.04 9.22
N GLY A 69 2.63 13.35 8.95
CA GLY A 69 1.61 13.95 8.09
C GLY A 69 0.36 14.45 8.82
N LEU A 70 0.36 14.43 10.16
CA LEU A 70 -0.65 15.06 11.02
C LEU A 70 -0.24 16.47 11.45
#